data_AF-A0A8J7QFV1-F1
#
_entry.id   AF-A0A8J7QFV1-F1
#
_cell.length_a   1.000
_cell.length_b   1.000
_cell.length_c   1.000
_cell.angle_alpha   90.00
_cell.angle_beta   90.00
_cell.angle_gamma   90.00
#
_symmetry.space_group_name_H-M   'P 1'
#
loop_
_entity.id
_entity.type
_entity.pdbx_description
1 polymer ?
#
loop_
_entity_poly.entity_id
_entity_poly.type
_entity_poly.pdbx_seq_one_letter_code
_entity_poly.pdbx_strand_id
1 'polypeptide(L)'
;MKPATLFVLFWIATFLGLTACNTPQGEAAATGPDLNLKVANVRQGMSKAEVTAILGEPRWVGLPSDRSDYGVRDQETAFILYWRNTGFPVVQVHFDADHKVRWDTGWSGQETYTHVFEPRDNFLCSNPERATYCNPTE
;
A
#
# COMPACT_ATOMS: atom_id res chain seq x y z
N MET A 1 40.82 -12.04 -62.26
CA MET A 1 40.16 -10.78 -62.65
C MET A 1 38.73 -10.82 -62.10
N LYS A 2 38.36 -9.87 -61.22
CA LYS A 2 36.97 -9.55 -60.83
C LYS A 2 36.41 -8.49 -61.78
N PRO A 3 35.10 -8.46 -62.03
CA PRO A 3 34.19 -7.53 -61.34
C PRO A 3 32.90 -8.25 -60.87
N ALA A 4 32.28 -8.03 -59.71
CA ALA A 4 31.76 -6.83 -59.02
C ALA A 4 30.50 -6.21 -59.69
N THR A 5 29.36 -6.30 -58.97
CA THR A 5 28.41 -5.20 -58.66
C THR A 5 26.91 -5.40 -59.05
N LEU A 6 26.08 -5.67 -58.01
CA LEU A 6 24.72 -5.16 -57.64
C LEU A 6 23.49 -5.37 -58.58
N PHE A 7 22.22 -5.48 -58.15
CA PHE A 7 21.45 -4.92 -57.01
C PHE A 7 20.02 -5.54 -56.94
N VAL A 8 19.36 -5.45 -55.75
CA VAL A 8 17.88 -5.30 -55.49
C VAL A 8 16.99 -6.57 -55.60
N LEU A 9 16.01 -6.92 -54.74
CA LEU A 9 15.43 -6.49 -53.46
C LEU A 9 14.37 -7.56 -53.00
N PHE A 10 13.91 -7.46 -51.73
CA PHE A 10 12.73 -8.10 -51.08
C PHE A 10 12.87 -9.60 -50.72
N TRP A 11 12.69 -10.04 -49.47
CA TRP A 11 11.46 -9.92 -48.66
C TRP A 11 11.69 -10.21 -47.15
N ILE A 12 10.95 -9.45 -46.32
CA ILE A 12 10.40 -9.74 -44.97
C ILE A 12 11.37 -9.84 -43.78
N ALA A 13 11.40 -8.73 -43.04
CA ALA A 13 11.62 -8.73 -41.60
C ALA A 13 10.45 -9.41 -40.89
N THR A 14 10.74 -10.39 -40.03
CA THR A 14 9.79 -10.84 -38.99
C THR A 14 10.44 -10.63 -37.63
N PHE A 15 10.24 -9.41 -37.11
CA PHE A 15 10.33 -9.13 -35.70
C PHE A 15 9.14 -9.82 -35.02
N LEU A 16 9.36 -10.98 -34.41
CA LEU A 16 8.47 -11.47 -33.36
C LEU A 16 8.95 -10.90 -32.04
N GLY A 17 8.63 -9.62 -31.85
CA GLY A 17 8.48 -9.05 -30.52
C GLY A 17 7.20 -9.63 -29.91
N LEU A 18 7.37 -10.49 -28.92
CA LEU A 18 6.34 -10.73 -27.92
C LEU A 18 6.99 -10.46 -26.57
N THR A 19 7.09 -9.17 -26.28
CA THR A 19 7.07 -8.66 -24.91
C THR A 19 5.73 -9.11 -24.32
N ALA A 20 5.71 -10.30 -23.74
CA ALA A 20 4.64 -10.64 -22.83
C ALA A 20 4.77 -9.67 -21.65
N CYS A 21 3.94 -8.63 -21.66
CA CYS A 21 3.52 -7.98 -20.43
C CYS A 21 3.06 -9.11 -19.51
N ASN A 22 3.92 -9.53 -18.59
CA ASN A 22 3.50 -10.26 -17.40
C ASN A 22 2.65 -9.28 -16.61
N THR A 23 1.38 -9.19 -16.99
CA THR A 23 0.32 -8.68 -16.15
C THR A 23 0.41 -9.45 -14.85
N PRO A 24 0.62 -8.83 -13.68
CA PRO A 24 0.29 -9.49 -12.44
C PRO A 24 -1.23 -9.72 -12.48
N GLN A 25 -1.59 -10.92 -12.94
CA GLN A 25 -2.94 -11.39 -13.12
C GLN A 25 -3.44 -11.81 -11.74
N GLY A 26 -4.30 -10.97 -11.16
CA GLY A 26 -4.93 -11.23 -9.88
C GLY A 26 -4.02 -10.88 -8.71
N GLU A 27 -4.13 -9.63 -8.25
CA GLU A 27 -4.19 -9.42 -6.81
C GLU A 27 -5.41 -10.22 -6.36
N ALA A 28 -5.17 -11.49 -6.02
CA ALA A 28 -6.14 -12.28 -5.28
C ALA A 28 -6.57 -11.36 -4.15
N ALA A 29 -7.84 -10.97 -4.15
CA ALA A 29 -8.46 -10.37 -2.99
C ALA A 29 -8.22 -11.37 -1.88
N ALA A 30 -7.13 -11.17 -1.13
CA ALA A 30 -6.80 -12.01 -0.02
C ALA A 30 -7.95 -11.78 0.95
N THR A 31 -8.92 -12.68 0.91
CA THR A 31 -9.82 -12.95 2.03
C THR A 31 -8.93 -13.55 3.11
N GLY A 32 -8.03 -12.73 3.63
CA GLY A 32 -7.35 -12.99 4.87
C GLY A 32 -8.42 -13.07 5.97
N PRO A 33 -8.07 -13.65 7.12
CA PRO A 33 -8.92 -13.55 8.30
C PRO A 33 -9.37 -12.09 8.46
N ASP A 34 -10.67 -11.89 8.68
CA ASP A 34 -11.29 -10.58 8.88
C ASP A 34 -10.33 -9.68 9.68
N LEU A 35 -9.86 -8.58 9.07
CA LEU A 35 -8.91 -7.68 9.72
C LEU A 35 -9.45 -7.19 11.08
N ASN A 36 -10.78 -7.19 11.24
CA ASN A 36 -11.45 -6.90 12.51
C ASN A 36 -11.06 -7.89 13.64
N LEU A 37 -10.81 -9.16 13.32
CA LEU A 37 -10.35 -10.15 14.30
C LEU A 37 -8.86 -10.01 14.58
N LYS A 38 -8.08 -9.66 13.55
CA LYS A 38 -6.63 -9.57 13.67
C LYS A 38 -6.19 -8.34 14.46
N VAL A 39 -6.86 -7.20 14.26
CA VAL A 39 -6.53 -5.94 14.95
C VAL A 39 -6.66 -6.09 16.47
N ALA A 40 -7.51 -7.00 16.95
CA ALA A 40 -7.61 -7.34 18.36
C ALA A 40 -6.33 -7.96 18.96
N ASN A 41 -5.30 -8.25 18.17
CA ASN A 41 -3.98 -8.68 18.63
C ASN A 41 -2.92 -7.57 18.58
N VAL A 42 -3.22 -6.42 17.98
CA VAL A 42 -2.34 -5.25 18.01
C VAL A 42 -2.35 -4.67 19.43
N ARG A 43 -1.19 -4.24 19.92
CA ARG A 43 -1.03 -3.69 21.28
C ARG A 43 -0.20 -2.42 21.23
N GLN A 44 -0.44 -1.54 22.19
CA GLN A 44 0.45 -0.39 22.43
C GLN A 44 1.90 -0.85 22.62
N GLY A 45 2.83 -0.07 22.10
CA GLY A 45 4.27 -0.35 22.14
C GLY A 45 4.78 -1.27 21.03
N MET A 46 3.90 -1.90 20.23
CA MET A 46 4.34 -2.72 19.09
C MET A 46 5.02 -1.88 18.00
N SER A 47 6.03 -2.44 17.36
CA SER A 47 6.69 -1.88 16.17
C SER A 47 5.84 -2.00 14.90
N LYS A 48 6.21 -1.26 13.86
CA LYS A 48 5.65 -1.43 12.50
C LYS A 48 5.75 -2.88 12.04
N ALA A 49 6.89 -3.53 12.24
CA ALA A 49 7.14 -4.93 11.87
C ALA A 49 6.16 -5.91 12.54
N GLU A 50 5.92 -5.74 13.84
CA GLU A 50 5.01 -6.60 14.59
C GLU A 50 3.55 -6.40 14.14
N VAL A 51 3.15 -5.15 13.88
CA VAL A 51 1.80 -4.85 13.38
C VAL A 51 1.58 -5.41 11.98
N THR A 52 2.54 -5.25 11.07
CA THR A 52 2.47 -5.79 9.70
C THR A 52 2.52 -7.31 9.68
N ALA A 53 3.23 -7.97 10.61
CA ALA A 53 3.18 -9.41 10.77
C ALA A 53 1.76 -9.92 11.15
N ILE A 54 0.98 -9.11 11.87
CA ILE A 54 -0.41 -9.42 12.24
C ILE A 54 -1.36 -9.06 11.08
N LEU A 55 -1.35 -7.81 10.64
CA LEU A 55 -2.35 -7.24 9.73
C LEU A 55 -2.02 -7.40 8.23
N GLY A 56 -0.79 -7.74 7.89
CA GLY A 56 -0.25 -7.64 6.53
C GLY A 56 0.24 -6.22 6.22
N GLU A 57 0.56 -5.96 4.96
CA GLU A 57 1.07 -4.67 4.50
C GLU A 57 -0.02 -3.59 4.52
N PRO A 58 0.26 -2.38 5.03
CA PRO A 58 -0.67 -1.26 4.93
C PRO A 58 -0.81 -0.81 3.47
N ARG A 59 -1.98 -0.27 3.15
CA ARG A 59 -2.24 0.28 1.80
C ARG A 59 -1.95 1.77 1.73
N TRP A 60 -2.23 2.49 2.82
CA TRP A 60 -2.08 3.93 2.90
C TRP A 60 -1.40 4.35 4.21
N VAL A 61 -0.86 5.56 4.20
CA VAL A 61 -0.37 6.25 5.39
C VAL A 61 -0.89 7.67 5.41
N GLY A 62 -1.26 8.17 6.59
CA GLY A 62 -1.60 9.56 6.87
C GLY A 62 -0.48 10.22 7.66
N LEU A 63 -0.13 11.45 7.29
CA LEU A 63 0.95 12.24 7.90
C LEU A 63 0.41 13.55 8.49
N PRO A 64 1.12 14.19 9.44
CA PRO A 64 0.72 15.49 9.99
C PRO A 64 0.67 16.63 8.96
N SER A 65 1.42 16.50 7.86
CA SER A 65 1.39 17.45 6.75
C SER A 65 0.12 17.34 5.89
N ASP A 66 -0.65 16.26 6.03
CA ASP A 66 -1.83 16.03 5.21
C ASP A 66 -3.01 16.87 5.71
N ARG A 67 -3.53 17.74 4.84
CA ARG A 67 -4.61 18.67 5.20
C ARG A 67 -6.02 18.05 5.16
N SER A 68 -6.14 16.77 4.80
CA SER A 68 -7.42 16.04 4.68
C SER A 68 -7.85 15.36 5.98
N ASP A 69 -9.08 14.86 6.03
CA ASP A 69 -9.59 14.09 7.18
C ASP A 69 -8.81 12.80 7.46
N TYR A 70 -7.99 12.35 6.50
CA TYR A 70 -7.09 11.19 6.61
C TYR A 70 -5.67 11.54 7.13
N GLY A 71 -5.42 12.82 7.42
CA GLY A 71 -4.16 13.29 8.00
C GLY A 71 -4.17 13.19 9.52
N VAL A 72 -2.98 13.23 10.12
CA VAL A 72 -2.84 13.22 11.58
C VAL A 72 -3.25 14.56 12.17
N ARG A 73 -4.08 14.53 13.23
CA ARG A 73 -4.65 15.75 13.85
C ARG A 73 -4.19 15.98 15.29
N ASP A 74 -3.86 14.92 16.02
CA ASP A 74 -3.28 15.04 17.35
C ASP A 74 -1.77 15.25 17.27
N GLN A 75 -1.19 15.87 18.29
CA GLN A 75 0.22 16.25 18.31
C GLN A 75 1.16 15.10 18.67
N GLU A 76 0.61 13.98 19.12
CA GLU A 76 1.40 12.90 19.71
C GLU A 76 1.51 11.68 18.80
N THR A 77 0.72 11.63 17.73
CA THR A 77 0.83 10.69 16.63
C THR A 77 1.77 11.26 15.57
N ALA A 78 2.78 10.49 15.18
CA ALA A 78 3.70 10.86 14.11
C ALA A 78 3.15 10.48 12.73
N PHE A 79 2.44 9.36 12.62
CA PHE A 79 1.77 8.90 11.40
C PHE A 79 0.72 7.84 11.71
N ILE A 80 -0.19 7.61 10.76
CA ILE A 80 -1.23 6.57 10.84
C ILE A 80 -1.09 5.64 9.66
N LEU A 81 -1.05 4.33 9.89
CA LEU A 81 -1.12 3.32 8.83
C LEU A 81 -2.56 2.84 8.66
N TYR A 82 -2.96 2.60 7.41
CA TYR A 82 -4.33 2.18 7.06
C TYR A 82 -4.33 0.90 6.22
N TRP A 83 -5.22 -0.02 6.57
CA TRP A 83 -5.47 -1.26 5.84
C TRP A 83 -6.86 -1.27 5.24
N ARG A 84 -6.94 -1.70 3.97
CA ARG A 84 -8.20 -1.94 3.28
C ARG A 84 -8.91 -3.12 3.95
N ASN A 85 -10.16 -2.93 4.34
CA ASN A 85 -10.99 -3.95 4.96
C ASN A 85 -12.30 -4.13 4.18
N THR A 86 -12.35 -5.11 3.27
CA THR A 86 -13.45 -5.22 2.30
C THR A 86 -14.78 -5.48 3.00
N GLY A 87 -15.79 -4.63 2.74
CA GLY A 87 -17.12 -4.74 3.35
C GLY A 87 -17.22 -4.17 4.76
N PHE A 88 -16.14 -3.60 5.29
CA PHE A 88 -16.06 -3.02 6.62
C PHE A 88 -15.31 -1.68 6.59
N PRO A 89 -15.37 -0.88 7.67
CA PRO A 89 -14.49 0.27 7.82
C PRO A 89 -13.01 -0.14 7.80
N VAL A 90 -12.17 0.77 7.31
CA VAL A 90 -10.72 0.56 7.30
C VAL A 90 -10.16 0.39 8.69
N VAL A 91 -9.14 -0.45 8.80
CA VAL A 91 -8.35 -0.55 10.02
C VAL A 91 -7.27 0.52 9.98
N GLN A 92 -7.11 1.24 11.08
CA GLN A 92 -6.08 2.25 11.24
C GLN A 92 -5.29 2.00 12.53
N VAL A 93 -3.99 2.23 12.48
CA VAL A 93 -3.09 2.09 13.64
C VAL A 93 -2.23 3.34 13.72
N HIS A 94 -2.19 3.97 14.89
CA HIS A 94 -1.51 5.23 15.14
C HIS A 94 -0.14 4.95 15.76
N PHE A 95 0.90 5.55 15.19
CA PHE A 95 2.28 5.39 15.63
C PHE A 95 2.81 6.70 16.19
N ASP A 96 3.57 6.61 17.28
CA ASP A 96 4.30 7.75 17.85
C ASP A 96 5.61 8.03 17.09
N ALA A 97 6.37 9.02 17.57
CA ALA A 97 7.64 9.42 16.99
C ALA A 97 8.74 8.33 17.09
N ASP A 98 8.59 7.37 18.01
CA ASP A 98 9.48 6.21 18.14
C ASP A 98 9.01 5.01 17.29
N HIS A 99 8.04 5.25 16.40
CA HIS A 99 7.43 4.26 15.51
C HIS A 99 6.81 3.08 16.28
N LYS A 100 6.28 3.36 17.47
CA LYS A 100 5.53 2.39 18.27
C LYS A 100 4.04 2.67 18.24
N VAL A 101 3.24 1.62 18.32
CA VAL A 101 1.79 1.75 18.42
C VAL A 101 1.46 2.54 19.67
N ARG A 102 0.87 3.71 19.47
CA ARG A 102 0.36 4.54 20.54
C ARG A 102 -1.11 4.23 20.82
N TRP A 103 -1.87 4.08 19.74
CA TRP A 103 -3.31 3.88 19.80
C TRP A 103 -3.75 2.89 18.72
N ASP A 104 -4.37 1.81 19.16
CA ASP A 104 -5.12 0.90 18.31
C ASP A 104 -6.60 1.29 18.40
N THR A 105 -7.13 1.96 17.39
CA THR A 105 -8.58 1.89 17.19
C THR A 105 -8.89 0.50 16.66
N GLY A 106 -8.86 -0.51 17.55
CA GLY A 106 -9.60 -1.74 17.32
C GLY A 106 -11.07 -1.34 17.20
N TRP A 107 -11.47 -1.01 15.98
CA TRP A 107 -12.76 -0.44 15.62
C TRP A 107 -13.06 0.92 16.31
N SER A 108 -13.05 2.02 15.56
CA SER A 108 -13.63 3.28 16.06
C SER A 108 -15.14 3.08 16.20
N GLY A 109 -15.59 2.60 17.35
CA GLY A 109 -17.00 2.31 17.69
C GLY A 109 -17.94 3.53 17.67
N GLN A 110 -17.54 4.65 17.10
CA GLN A 110 -18.37 5.81 16.85
C GLN A 110 -17.94 6.44 15.53
N GLU A 111 -18.50 5.91 14.45
CA GLU A 111 -19.15 6.66 13.39
C GLU A 111 -19.40 5.66 12.28
N THR A 112 -20.67 5.53 11.91
CA THR A 112 -21.11 4.93 10.66
C THR A 112 -20.45 5.66 9.49
N TYR A 113 -19.17 5.41 9.24
CA TYR A 113 -18.54 5.72 7.96
C TYR A 113 -19.02 4.67 6.98
N THR A 114 -20.22 4.91 6.44
CA THR A 114 -20.71 4.30 5.20
C THR A 114 -19.90 4.74 3.98
N HIS A 115 -18.89 5.60 4.17
CA HIS A 115 -17.97 6.03 3.15
C HIS A 115 -16.80 5.05 3.03
N VAL A 116 -16.72 4.42 1.87
CA VAL A 116 -15.55 3.68 1.41
C VAL A 116 -14.32 4.59 1.57
N PHE A 117 -13.44 4.26 2.52
CA PHE A 117 -12.15 4.92 2.65
C PHE A 117 -11.26 4.45 1.51
N GLU A 118 -11.18 5.27 0.47
CA GLU A 118 -10.24 5.14 -0.64
C GLU A 118 -9.58 6.50 -0.91
N PRO A 119 -8.58 6.87 -0.10
CA PRO A 119 -7.80 8.09 -0.33
C PRO A 119 -7.12 8.05 -1.69
N ARG A 120 -6.89 9.25 -2.24
CA ARG A 120 -6.19 9.45 -3.51
C ARG A 120 -4.75 8.91 -3.47
N ASP A 121 -4.15 8.79 -4.65
CA ASP A 121 -2.83 8.20 -4.85
C ASP A 121 -1.72 8.81 -3.98
N ASN A 122 -1.88 10.07 -3.60
CA ASN A 122 -0.92 10.75 -2.76
C ASN A 122 -0.86 10.22 -1.32
N PHE A 123 -1.71 9.27 -0.90
CA PHE A 123 -1.67 8.58 0.41
C PHE A 123 -1.13 7.14 0.33
N LEU A 124 -0.97 6.60 -0.88
CA LEU A 124 -0.59 5.20 -1.07
C LEU A 124 0.81 4.94 -0.55
N CYS A 125 1.01 3.76 0.05
CA CYS A 125 2.32 3.27 0.41
C CYS A 125 3.25 3.04 -0.80
N SER A 126 2.67 2.92 -2.01
CA SER A 126 3.44 2.87 -3.26
C SER A 126 3.98 4.24 -3.69
N ASN A 127 3.58 5.33 -3.06
CA ASN A 127 4.20 6.64 -3.28
C ASN A 127 5.59 6.65 -2.62
N PRO A 128 6.68 7.00 -3.34
CA PRO A 128 8.03 6.99 -2.79
C PRO A 128 8.21 7.82 -1.51
N GLU A 129 7.52 8.94 -1.37
CA GLU A 129 7.59 9.80 -0.17
C GLU A 129 6.97 9.13 1.06
N ARG A 130 6.08 8.14 0.84
CA ARG A 130 5.32 7.45 1.88
C ARG A 130 5.84 6.05 2.19
N ALA A 131 6.50 5.42 1.23
CA ALA A 131 7.02 4.06 1.36
C ALA A 131 7.88 3.89 2.62
N THR A 132 8.62 4.91 3.03
CA THR A 132 9.45 4.87 4.26
C THR A 132 8.64 4.60 5.53
N TYR A 133 7.40 5.09 5.60
CA TYR A 133 6.53 4.89 6.76
C TYR A 133 5.85 3.52 6.73
N CYS A 134 5.57 3.01 5.53
CA CYS A 134 4.88 1.74 5.34
C CYS A 134 5.79 0.52 5.44
N ASN A 135 7.09 0.68 5.17
CA ASN A 135 8.03 -0.43 5.23
C ASN A 135 8.21 -0.94 6.67
N PRO A 136 8.14 -2.26 6.89
CA PRO A 136 8.20 -2.87 8.22
C PRO A 136 9.62 -2.93 8.82
N THR A 137 10.66 -2.56 8.07
CA THR A 137 12.08 -2.75 8.43
C THR A 137 12.65 -1.76 9.44
N GLU A 138 11.83 -0.91 10.06
CA GLU A 138 12.24 0.04 11.12
C GLU A 138 11.54 -0.24 12.45
#